data_AF-A0A8C8S8J5-F1
#
_entry.id   AF-A0A8C8S8J5-F1
#
_cell.length_a   1.000
_cell.length_b   1.000
_cell.length_c   1.000
_cell.angle_alpha   90.00
_cell.angle_beta   90.00
_cell.angle_gamma   90.00
#
_symmetry.space_group_name_H-M   'P 1'
#
loop_
_entity.id
_entity.type
_entity.pdbx_description
1 polymer ?
#
loop_
_entity_poly.entity_id
_entity_poly.type
_entity_poly.pdbx_seq_one_letter_code
_entity_poly.pdbx_strand_id
1 'polypeptide(L)'
;MAAVAPRTAARLRGIGPRRHFSQRAGGGAGLRVAEESRASSFCPPARSCNDWIGPPDRHSNLRPIIFHIPKNESPLEQRLREFRQETQVWNQQFWASQNVSFRKGKEEFIYSRLKMKGLEMKDETGQKATLNAEEMADFYKDFLSKNFKKHMCYNREWYKRNFTITFLMGQVAFARAWRKLAWKKTKVEN
;
A
#
# COMPACT_ATOMS: atom_id res chain seq x y z
N MET A 1 -61.97 6.64 -41.18
CA MET A 1 -60.57 6.14 -41.18
C MET A 1 -59.96 6.52 -39.83
N ALA A 2 -59.55 5.67 -38.88
CA ALA A 2 -59.34 4.22 -38.75
C ALA A 2 -59.66 3.81 -37.29
N ALA A 3 -60.51 2.80 -37.04
CA ALA A 3 -60.21 1.42 -36.56
C ALA A 3 -59.41 1.36 -35.23
N VAL A 4 -60.00 1.15 -34.04
CA VAL A 4 -60.52 -0.09 -33.39
C VAL A 4 -59.47 -1.19 -33.14
N ALA A 5 -59.22 -1.47 -31.85
CA ALA A 5 -58.37 -2.54 -31.29
C ALA A 5 -59.05 -3.94 -31.38
N PRO A 6 -58.39 -5.09 -31.06
CA PRO A 6 -58.23 -5.48 -29.64
C PRO A 6 -57.03 -6.41 -29.29
N ARG A 7 -56.96 -6.69 -27.98
CA ARG A 7 -56.04 -7.52 -27.20
C ARG A 7 -55.95 -8.99 -27.62
N THR A 8 -54.81 -9.63 -27.34
CA THR A 8 -54.75 -11.06 -26.94
C THR A 8 -53.54 -11.32 -26.03
N ALA A 9 -53.76 -12.15 -25.02
CA ALA A 9 -52.77 -12.64 -24.07
C ALA A 9 -52.42 -14.09 -24.40
N ALA A 10 -51.18 -14.52 -24.14
CA ALA A 10 -50.86 -15.91 -23.85
C ALA A 10 -49.61 -16.03 -22.96
N ARG A 11 -49.77 -16.86 -21.93
CA ARG A 11 -48.84 -17.26 -20.87
C ARG A 11 -48.36 -18.68 -21.20
N LEU A 12 -47.15 -19.09 -20.77
CA LEU A 12 -46.73 -20.43 -20.27
C LEU A 12 -45.19 -20.41 -20.09
N ARG A 13 -44.66 -20.41 -18.86
CA ARG A 13 -44.20 -21.55 -18.02
C ARG A 13 -42.91 -22.26 -18.47
N GLY A 14 -41.92 -22.26 -17.57
CA GLY A 14 -40.83 -23.24 -17.39
C GLY A 14 -39.94 -22.72 -16.24
N ILE A 15 -40.06 -23.14 -14.98
CA ILE A 15 -39.70 -24.40 -14.30
C ILE A 15 -38.22 -24.82 -14.46
N GLY A 16 -37.38 -24.33 -13.53
CA GLY A 16 -36.31 -25.05 -12.83
C GLY A 16 -34.92 -25.17 -13.48
N PRO A 17 -33.83 -25.45 -12.71
CA PRO A 17 -33.77 -25.69 -11.26
C PRO A 17 -32.86 -24.72 -10.47
N ARG A 18 -33.14 -24.67 -9.16
CA ARG A 18 -32.25 -24.25 -8.07
C ARG A 18 -30.81 -24.74 -8.33
N ARG A 19 -29.83 -23.83 -8.28
CA ARG A 19 -28.45 -24.20 -7.97
C ARG A 19 -28.11 -23.77 -6.55
N HIS A 20 -27.52 -24.72 -5.87
CA HIS A 20 -27.26 -24.75 -4.46
C HIS A 20 -26.39 -23.57 -4.00
N PHE A 21 -26.86 -22.99 -2.91
CA PHE A 21 -26.06 -22.42 -1.85
C PHE A 21 -24.85 -23.34 -1.56
N SER A 22 -23.64 -22.91 -1.91
CA SER A 22 -22.43 -23.43 -1.28
C SER A 22 -21.99 -22.41 -0.25
N GLN A 23 -22.49 -22.58 0.98
CA GLN A 23 -21.88 -22.01 2.17
C GLN A 23 -20.40 -22.42 2.17
N ARG A 24 -19.50 -21.44 2.08
CA ARG A 24 -18.16 -21.59 2.66
C ARG A 24 -18.18 -20.92 4.02
N ALA A 25 -18.72 -21.65 4.99
CA ALA A 25 -18.47 -21.41 6.39
C ALA A 25 -17.04 -21.85 6.74
N GLY A 26 -16.39 -21.11 7.64
CA GLY A 26 -15.19 -21.56 8.34
C GLY A 26 -13.88 -21.34 7.60
N GLY A 27 -13.13 -20.29 7.98
CA GLY A 27 -11.77 -20.11 7.50
C GLY A 27 -11.04 -18.83 7.88
N GLY A 28 -11.52 -18.08 8.87
CA GLY A 28 -10.87 -16.83 9.31
C GLY A 28 -9.49 -17.05 9.96
N ALA A 29 -9.20 -18.26 10.46
CA ALA A 29 -7.91 -18.61 11.02
C ALA A 29 -6.92 -19.09 9.95
N GLY A 30 -7.35 -19.95 9.02
CA GLY A 30 -6.47 -20.52 7.99
C GLY A 30 -5.97 -19.51 6.95
N LEU A 31 -6.78 -18.51 6.59
CA LEU A 31 -6.35 -17.44 5.69
C LEU A 31 -5.32 -16.52 6.36
N ARG A 32 -5.52 -16.21 7.65
CA ARG A 32 -4.60 -15.38 8.45
C ARG A 32 -3.26 -16.09 8.68
N VAL A 33 -3.29 -17.39 8.96
CA VAL A 33 -2.07 -18.22 9.14
C VAL A 33 -1.32 -18.41 7.82
N ALA A 34 -2.01 -18.62 6.70
CA ALA A 34 -1.39 -18.73 5.38
C ALA A 34 -0.82 -17.38 4.84
N GLU A 35 -1.37 -16.26 5.31
CA GLU A 35 -0.90 -14.91 4.98
C GLU A 35 0.30 -14.52 5.87
N GLU A 36 0.27 -14.86 7.16
CA GLU A 36 1.40 -14.74 8.09
C GLU A 36 2.59 -15.61 7.65
N SER A 37 2.35 -16.83 7.13
CA SER A 37 3.42 -17.69 6.60
C SER A 37 4.03 -17.18 5.29
N ARG A 38 3.32 -16.36 4.51
CA ARG A 38 3.82 -15.78 3.24
C ARG A 38 4.67 -14.52 3.45
N ALA A 39 4.43 -13.77 4.52
CA ALA A 39 5.30 -12.66 4.90
C ALA A 39 6.71 -13.15 5.32
N SER A 40 6.81 -14.40 5.78
CA SER A 40 8.06 -15.05 6.20
C SER A 40 9.02 -15.42 5.06
N SER A 41 8.65 -15.33 3.78
CA SER A 41 9.47 -15.86 2.67
C SER A 41 10.06 -14.79 1.73
N PHE A 42 10.01 -13.50 2.09
CA PHE A 42 10.62 -12.46 1.26
C PHE A 42 12.12 -12.34 1.53
N CYS A 43 12.90 -13.24 0.91
CA CYS A 43 14.36 -13.18 0.92
C CYS A 43 14.92 -13.27 -0.51
N PRO A 44 15.86 -12.40 -0.89
CA PRO A 44 16.51 -12.54 -2.19
C PRO A 44 17.34 -13.83 -2.24
N PRO A 45 17.45 -14.49 -3.41
CA PRO A 45 18.38 -15.60 -3.61
C PRO A 45 19.81 -15.17 -3.28
N ALA A 46 20.62 -16.09 -2.75
CA ALA A 46 21.99 -15.83 -2.29
C ALA A 46 22.93 -15.22 -3.35
N ARG A 47 22.62 -15.36 -4.64
CA ARG A 47 23.42 -14.83 -5.77
C ARG A 47 22.81 -13.60 -6.45
N SER A 48 21.78 -12.99 -5.88
CA SER A 48 21.18 -11.79 -6.46
C SER A 48 22.15 -10.60 -6.47
N CYS A 49 22.18 -9.86 -7.58
CA CYS A 49 22.95 -8.64 -7.77
C CYS A 49 22.09 -7.35 -7.88
N ASN A 50 20.77 -7.46 -7.65
CA ASN A 50 19.81 -6.36 -7.77
C ASN A 50 19.07 -6.12 -6.46
N ASP A 51 18.50 -4.93 -6.31
CA ASP A 51 17.56 -4.61 -5.23
C ASP A 51 16.24 -5.38 -5.41
N TRP A 52 15.65 -5.82 -4.30
CA TRP A 52 14.40 -6.59 -4.29
C TRP A 52 13.27 -5.79 -3.67
N ILE A 53 12.14 -5.72 -4.38
CA ILE A 53 10.93 -5.03 -3.93
C ILE A 53 9.90 -6.08 -3.49
N GLY A 54 9.46 -5.99 -2.23
CA GLY A 54 8.56 -6.96 -1.62
C GLY A 54 7.08 -6.75 -1.92
N PRO A 55 6.23 -7.64 -1.39
CA PRO A 55 4.79 -7.42 -1.36
C PRO A 55 4.45 -6.18 -0.50
N PRO A 56 3.26 -5.56 -0.67
CA PRO A 56 2.81 -4.47 0.19
C PRO A 56 2.84 -4.87 1.67
N ASP A 57 3.40 -4.01 2.52
CA ASP A 57 3.38 -4.20 3.97
C ASP A 57 1.95 -4.09 4.53
N ARG A 58 1.62 -4.94 5.50
CA ARG A 58 0.27 -5.04 6.09
C ARG A 58 -0.16 -3.77 6.84
N HIS A 59 0.78 -3.00 7.37
CA HIS A 59 0.51 -1.86 8.23
C HIS A 59 0.65 -0.55 7.48
N SER A 60 1.74 -0.37 6.72
CA SER A 60 2.01 0.87 5.98
C SER A 60 1.44 0.88 4.56
N ASN A 61 1.13 -0.30 3.99
CA ASN A 61 0.85 -0.52 2.55
C ASN A 61 2.03 -0.25 1.60
N LEU A 62 3.20 0.15 2.12
CA LEU A 62 4.39 0.40 1.32
C LEU A 62 5.14 -0.90 1.08
N ARG A 63 5.79 -1.02 -0.09
CA ARG A 63 6.61 -2.20 -0.41
C ARG A 63 7.98 -2.09 0.27
N PRO A 64 8.42 -3.09 1.05
CA PRO A 64 9.77 -3.11 1.61
C PRO A 64 10.78 -3.32 0.47
N ILE A 65 12.01 -2.82 0.68
CA ILE A 65 13.11 -2.97 -0.27
C ILE A 65 14.28 -3.63 0.45
N ILE A 66 14.78 -4.72 -0.11
CA ILE A 66 16.04 -5.34 0.30
C ILE A 66 17.09 -4.87 -0.69
N PHE A 67 17.98 -3.98 -0.23
CA PHE A 67 19.04 -3.43 -1.06
C PHE A 67 20.17 -4.44 -1.25
N HIS A 68 20.63 -4.60 -2.49
CA HIS A 68 21.79 -5.40 -2.80
C HIS A 68 23.07 -4.75 -2.23
N ILE A 69 23.94 -5.60 -1.67
CA ILE A 69 25.25 -5.21 -1.15
C ILE A 69 26.31 -5.77 -2.13
N PRO A 70 26.96 -4.91 -2.93
CA PRO A 70 28.04 -5.34 -3.82
C PRO A 70 29.23 -5.88 -3.02
N LYS A 71 29.94 -6.89 -3.57
CA LYS A 71 31.14 -7.48 -2.93
C LYS A 71 32.24 -6.46 -2.61
N ASN A 72 32.45 -5.50 -3.51
CA ASN A 72 33.49 -4.47 -3.39
C ASN A 72 32.84 -3.08 -3.19
N GLU A 73 31.88 -2.99 -2.26
CA GLU A 73 31.19 -1.75 -1.93
C GLU A 73 32.19 -0.73 -1.37
N SER A 74 32.29 0.43 -2.01
CA SER A 74 33.07 1.55 -1.47
C SER A 74 32.35 2.23 -0.31
N PRO A 75 33.06 2.93 0.60
CA PRO A 75 32.43 3.62 1.72
C PRO A 75 31.32 4.61 1.30
N LEU A 76 31.46 5.25 0.13
CA LEU A 76 30.45 6.17 -0.40
C LEU A 76 29.20 5.43 -0.91
N GLU A 77 29.36 4.26 -1.52
CA GLU A 77 28.25 3.39 -1.94
C GLU A 77 27.51 2.81 -0.74
N GLN A 78 28.26 2.36 0.28
CA GLN A 78 27.71 1.91 1.56
C GLN A 78 26.88 3.02 2.22
N ARG A 79 27.44 4.24 2.33
CA ARG A 79 26.73 5.40 2.87
C ARG A 79 25.42 5.69 2.13
N LEU A 80 25.44 5.63 0.79
CA LEU A 80 24.23 5.78 -0.01
C LEU A 80 23.21 4.68 0.30
N ARG A 81 23.64 3.41 0.33
CA ARG A 81 22.77 2.26 0.60
C ARG A 81 22.12 2.36 1.99
N GLU A 82 22.92 2.61 3.02
CA GLU A 82 22.47 2.72 4.41
C GLU A 82 21.51 3.90 4.60
N PHE A 83 21.79 5.05 3.97
CA PHE A 83 20.89 6.19 4.05
C PHE A 83 19.54 5.95 3.34
N ARG A 84 19.54 5.20 2.23
CA ARG A 84 18.31 4.73 1.58
C ARG A 84 17.54 3.74 2.46
N GLN A 85 18.23 2.82 3.13
CA GLN A 85 17.63 1.88 4.09
C GLN A 85 16.98 2.62 5.25
N GLU A 86 17.69 3.55 5.88
CA GLU A 86 17.19 4.38 6.98
C GLU A 86 15.96 5.19 6.54
N THR A 87 16.02 5.81 5.36
CA THR A 87 14.91 6.58 4.79
C THR A 87 13.69 5.69 4.53
N GLN A 88 13.90 4.46 4.05
CA GLN A 88 12.80 3.51 3.85
C GLN A 88 12.18 3.06 5.18
N VAL A 89 12.98 2.77 6.20
CA VAL A 89 12.50 2.42 7.55
C VAL A 89 11.68 3.57 8.14
N TRP A 90 12.19 4.80 8.05
CA TRP A 90 11.49 5.99 8.51
C TRP A 90 10.14 6.18 7.81
N ASN A 91 10.11 6.04 6.48
CA ASN A 91 8.90 6.14 5.68
C ASN A 91 7.86 5.07 6.05
N GLN A 92 8.32 3.82 6.20
CA GLN A 92 7.51 2.68 6.64
C GLN A 92 6.85 2.95 8.00
N GLN A 93 7.63 3.40 8.99
CA GLN A 93 7.13 3.70 10.33
C GLN A 93 6.10 4.83 10.33
N PHE A 94 6.33 5.89 9.57
CA PHE A 94 5.38 7.00 9.45
C PHE A 94 4.02 6.51 8.92
N TRP A 95 4.02 5.78 7.81
CA TRP A 95 2.78 5.29 7.18
C TRP A 95 2.10 4.19 7.99
N ALA A 96 2.84 3.31 8.65
CA ALA A 96 2.26 2.34 9.57
C ALA A 96 1.50 3.04 10.71
N SER A 97 2.11 4.07 11.32
CA SER A 97 1.45 4.88 12.35
C SER A 97 0.24 5.64 11.81
N GLN A 98 0.36 6.27 10.63
CA GLN A 98 -0.75 7.00 10.01
C GLN A 98 -1.94 6.10 9.67
N ASN A 99 -1.69 4.92 9.12
CA ASN A 99 -2.75 4.00 8.77
C ASN A 99 -3.46 3.46 10.02
N VAL A 100 -2.76 3.27 11.14
CA VAL A 100 -3.39 2.94 12.43
C VAL A 100 -4.31 4.08 12.89
N SER A 101 -3.82 5.32 12.95
CA SER A 101 -4.62 6.47 13.36
C SER A 101 -5.84 6.70 12.45
N PHE A 102 -5.65 6.55 11.14
CA PHE A 102 -6.71 6.69 10.15
C PHE A 102 -7.79 5.62 10.32
N ARG A 103 -7.40 4.34 10.45
CA ARG A 103 -8.36 3.24 10.65
C ARG A 103 -9.18 3.46 11.92
N LYS A 104 -8.52 3.80 13.03
CA LYS A 104 -9.18 4.07 14.31
C LYS A 104 -10.16 5.25 14.19
N GLY A 105 -9.71 6.40 13.70
CA GLY A 105 -10.57 7.57 13.54
C GLY A 105 -11.76 7.32 12.60
N LYS A 106 -11.54 6.54 11.53
CA LYS A 106 -12.60 6.16 10.60
C LYS A 106 -13.66 5.28 11.29
N GLU A 107 -13.23 4.29 12.07
CA GLU A 107 -14.14 3.41 12.80
C GLU A 107 -14.96 4.17 13.86
N GLU A 108 -14.32 5.07 14.61
CA GLU A 108 -14.99 5.93 15.60
C GLU A 108 -16.02 6.87 14.94
N PHE A 109 -15.69 7.45 13.80
CA PHE A 109 -16.60 8.31 13.05
C PHE A 109 -17.82 7.53 12.54
N ILE A 110 -17.60 6.35 11.94
CA ILE A 110 -18.67 5.48 11.46
C ILE A 110 -19.59 5.07 12.62
N TYR A 111 -19.02 4.63 13.75
CA TYR A 111 -19.79 4.27 14.93
C TYR A 111 -20.67 5.42 15.41
N SER A 112 -20.09 6.62 15.53
CA SER A 112 -20.80 7.80 16.04
C SER A 112 -21.95 8.21 15.13
N ARG A 113 -21.74 8.23 13.81
CA ARG A 113 -22.79 8.56 12.83
C ARG A 113 -23.91 7.52 12.79
N LEU A 114 -23.58 6.22 12.85
CA LEU A 114 -24.60 5.16 12.90
C LEU A 114 -25.43 5.24 14.19
N LYS A 115 -24.78 5.44 15.34
CA LYS A 115 -25.45 5.61 16.63
C LYS A 115 -26.41 6.80 16.64
N MET A 116 -26.02 7.93 16.06
CA MET A 116 -26.91 9.11 15.92
C MET A 116 -28.13 8.84 15.04
N LYS A 117 -28.00 7.96 14.05
CA LYS A 117 -29.12 7.53 13.20
C LYS A 117 -29.98 6.43 13.82
N GLY A 118 -29.62 5.93 15.00
CA GLY A 118 -30.29 4.79 15.61
C GLY A 118 -30.08 3.46 14.86
N LEU A 119 -29.05 3.37 14.03
CA LEU A 119 -28.72 2.17 13.26
C LEU A 119 -27.69 1.32 14.01
N GLU A 120 -27.86 0.00 13.94
CA GLU A 120 -26.87 -0.94 14.48
C GLU A 120 -25.61 -1.01 13.60
N MET A 121 -24.48 -1.40 14.21
CA MET A 121 -23.19 -1.52 13.53
C MET A 121 -23.16 -2.62 12.46
N LYS A 122 -24.08 -3.57 12.57
CA LYS A 122 -24.30 -4.62 11.58
C LYS A 122 -25.76 -4.57 11.18
N ASP A 123 -26.02 -4.72 9.89
CA ASP A 123 -27.36 -4.94 9.42
C ASP A 123 -27.86 -6.34 9.80
N GLU A 124 -29.13 -6.61 9.52
CA GLU A 124 -29.78 -7.91 9.78
C GLU A 124 -29.08 -9.07 9.05
N THR A 125 -28.27 -8.80 8.02
CA THR A 125 -27.48 -9.78 7.27
C THR A 125 -26.06 -9.97 7.82
N GLY A 126 -25.69 -9.22 8.86
CA GLY A 126 -24.37 -9.24 9.49
C GLY A 126 -23.30 -8.41 8.77
N GLN A 127 -23.65 -7.66 7.72
CA GLN A 127 -22.72 -6.75 7.05
C GLN A 127 -22.54 -5.48 7.88
N LYS A 128 -21.32 -4.95 7.91
CA LYS A 128 -21.06 -3.67 8.59
C LYS A 128 -21.84 -2.57 7.89
N ALA A 129 -22.66 -1.85 8.64
CA ALA A 129 -23.36 -0.69 8.09
C ALA A 129 -22.34 0.35 7.60
N THR A 130 -22.49 0.80 6.36
CA THR A 130 -21.59 1.77 5.72
C THR A 130 -22.28 3.12 5.56
N LEU A 131 -21.57 4.20 5.88
CA LEU A 131 -22.04 5.56 5.61
C LEU A 131 -21.98 5.87 4.11
N ASN A 132 -22.81 6.82 3.66
CA ASN A 132 -22.72 7.33 2.29
C ASN A 132 -21.43 8.13 2.09
N ALA A 133 -20.99 8.28 0.84
CA ALA A 133 -19.79 9.02 0.46
C ALA A 133 -19.80 10.48 0.97
N GLU A 134 -20.96 11.15 0.92
CA GLU A 134 -21.12 12.52 1.42
C GLU A 134 -20.82 12.62 2.93
N GLU A 135 -21.32 11.68 3.73
CA GLU A 135 -21.06 11.65 5.17
C GLU A 135 -19.61 11.29 5.49
N MET A 136 -19.02 10.40 4.68
CA MET A 136 -17.59 10.08 4.80
C MET A 136 -16.70 11.26 4.40
N ALA A 137 -17.16 12.17 3.55
CA ALA A 137 -16.41 13.36 3.16
C ALA A 137 -16.12 14.28 4.35
N ASP A 138 -17.07 14.41 5.28
CA ASP A 138 -16.87 15.17 6.54
C ASP A 138 -15.68 14.60 7.33
N PHE A 139 -15.61 13.27 7.48
CA PHE A 139 -14.49 12.60 8.13
C PHE A 139 -13.17 12.89 7.42
N TYR A 140 -13.14 12.74 6.09
CA TYR A 140 -11.91 12.97 5.34
C TYR A 140 -11.41 14.40 5.48
N LYS A 141 -12.31 15.38 5.37
CA LYS A 141 -11.98 16.80 5.55
C LYS A 141 -11.39 17.05 6.93
N ASP A 142 -12.09 16.62 7.99
CA ASP A 142 -11.66 16.83 9.37
C ASP A 142 -10.34 16.12 9.69
N PHE A 143 -10.19 14.86 9.26
CA PHE A 143 -8.96 14.09 9.44
C PHE A 143 -7.77 14.78 8.75
N LEU A 144 -7.94 15.23 7.51
CA LEU A 144 -6.89 15.94 6.77
C LEU A 144 -6.54 17.28 7.43
N SER A 145 -7.54 18.06 7.87
CA SER A 145 -7.31 19.32 8.56
C SER A 145 -6.55 19.13 9.87
N LYS A 146 -6.92 18.15 10.70
CA LYS A 146 -6.25 17.83 11.97
C LYS A 146 -4.82 17.34 11.78
N ASN A 147 -4.56 16.58 10.72
CA ASN A 147 -3.24 16.01 10.44
C ASN A 147 -2.37 16.88 9.50
N PHE A 148 -2.86 18.04 9.08
CA PHE A 148 -2.20 18.88 8.07
C PHE A 148 -0.73 19.22 8.43
N LYS A 149 -0.50 19.74 9.64
CA LYS A 149 0.86 20.09 10.10
C LYS A 149 1.78 18.87 10.13
N LYS A 150 1.27 17.72 10.59
CA LYS A 150 2.01 16.46 10.63
C LYS A 150 2.45 16.03 9.22
N HIS A 151 1.54 16.07 8.26
CA HIS A 151 1.86 15.74 6.87
C HIS A 151 2.81 16.76 6.23
N MET A 152 2.71 18.04 6.55
CA MET A 152 3.67 19.05 6.08
C MET A 152 5.08 18.78 6.60
N CYS A 153 5.22 18.48 7.90
CA CYS A 153 6.52 18.11 8.49
C CYS A 153 7.09 16.84 7.84
N TYR A 154 6.25 15.82 7.64
CA TYR A 154 6.63 14.60 6.94
C TYR A 154 7.10 14.89 5.51
N ASN A 155 6.32 15.63 4.71
CA ASN A 155 6.66 15.93 3.32
C ASN A 155 7.99 16.69 3.23
N ARG A 156 8.20 17.68 4.11
CA ARG A 156 9.46 18.42 4.19
C ARG A 156 10.64 17.50 4.44
N GLU A 157 10.54 16.60 5.41
CA GLU A 157 11.63 15.65 5.72
C GLU A 157 11.81 14.60 4.62
N TRP A 158 10.71 14.15 4.00
CA TRP A 158 10.73 13.26 2.84
C TRP A 158 11.51 13.88 1.68
N TYR A 159 11.23 15.13 1.32
CA TYR A 159 11.98 15.84 0.28
C TYR A 159 13.45 16.02 0.64
N LYS A 160 13.74 16.40 1.89
CA LYS A 160 15.12 16.54 2.37
C LYS A 160 15.90 15.23 2.23
N ARG A 161 15.35 14.11 2.69
CA ARG A 161 15.97 12.78 2.58
C ARG A 161 16.16 12.36 1.12
N ASN A 162 15.14 12.52 0.28
CA ASN A 162 15.26 12.20 -1.15
C ASN A 162 16.30 13.07 -1.88
N PHE A 163 16.38 14.35 -1.53
CA PHE A 163 17.42 15.23 -2.05
C PHE A 163 18.83 14.74 -1.67
N THR A 164 19.03 14.39 -0.39
CA THR A 164 20.30 13.81 0.07
C THR A 164 20.64 12.50 -0.65
N ILE A 165 19.64 11.62 -0.89
CA ILE A 165 19.83 10.39 -1.68
C ILE A 165 20.31 10.72 -3.10
N THR A 166 19.62 11.62 -3.80
CA THR A 166 19.99 12.04 -5.16
C THR A 166 21.40 12.63 -5.22
N PHE A 167 21.76 13.45 -4.22
CA PHE A 167 23.10 14.01 -4.11
C PHE A 167 24.17 12.90 -3.94
N LEU A 168 23.96 11.97 -3.00
CA LEU A 168 24.87 10.83 -2.80
C LEU A 168 24.97 9.94 -4.04
N MET A 169 23.86 9.72 -4.76
CA MET A 169 23.85 9.01 -6.04
C MET A 169 24.75 9.70 -7.07
N GLY A 170 24.68 11.03 -7.17
CA GLY A 170 25.56 11.83 -8.03
C GLY A 170 27.03 11.66 -7.66
N GLN A 171 27.36 11.72 -6.36
CA GLN A 171 28.73 11.52 -5.89
C GLN A 171 29.26 10.11 -6.22
N VAL A 172 28.44 9.07 -6.03
CA VAL A 172 28.81 7.68 -6.40
C VAL A 172 29.04 7.56 -7.90
N ALA A 173 28.16 8.13 -8.72
CA ALA A 173 28.28 8.11 -10.18
C ALA A 173 29.58 8.79 -10.64
N PHE A 174 29.89 9.96 -10.07
CA PHE A 174 31.12 10.69 -10.33
C PHE A 174 32.36 9.88 -9.94
N ALA A 175 32.39 9.32 -8.72
CA ALA A 175 33.51 8.51 -8.23
C ALA A 175 33.74 7.24 -9.10
N ARG A 176 32.67 6.62 -9.60
CA ARG A 176 32.76 5.49 -10.54
C ARG A 176 33.33 5.92 -11.90
N ALA A 177 32.90 7.07 -12.43
CA ALA A 177 33.41 7.61 -13.68
C ALA A 177 34.91 7.93 -13.58
N TRP A 178 35.32 8.58 -12.49
CA TRP A 178 36.72 8.91 -12.24
C TRP A 178 37.63 7.66 -12.16
N ARG A 179 37.21 6.63 -11.42
CA ARG A 179 37.95 5.35 -11.34
C ARG A 179 38.10 4.69 -12.72
N LYS A 180 37.06 4.71 -13.56
CA LYS A 180 37.12 4.19 -14.93
C LYS A 180 38.10 4.97 -15.81
N LEU A 181 38.12 6.29 -15.70
CA LEU A 181 39.05 7.14 -16.47
C LEU A 181 40.50 6.92 -16.04
N ALA A 182 40.78 6.83 -14.74
CA ALA A 182 42.11 6.52 -14.22
C ALA A 182 42.63 5.14 -14.69
N TRP A 183 41.75 4.13 -14.73
CA TRP A 183 42.12 2.80 -15.25
C TRP A 183 42.39 2.82 -16.77
N LYS A 184 41.66 3.63 -17.54
CA LYS A 184 41.95 3.79 -18.97
C LYS A 184 43.30 4.42 -19.22
N LYS A 185 43.70 5.45 -18.44
CA LYS A 185 45.01 6.08 -18.57
C LYS A 185 46.15 5.09 -18.30
N THR A 186 46.08 4.35 -17.20
CA THR A 186 47.10 3.34 -16.83
C THR A 186 47.23 2.18 -17.81
N LYS A 187 46.19 1.85 -18.59
CA LYS A 187 46.25 0.86 -19.67
C LYS A 187 46.83 1.38 -20.99
N VAL A 188 46.84 2.69 -21.20
CA VAL A 188 47.38 3.32 -22.42
C VAL A 188 48.87 3.62 -22.26
N GLU A 189 49.34 3.75 -21.03
CA GLU A 189 50.73 4.08 -20.67
C GLU A 189 51.61 2.84 -20.42
N ASN A 190 51.02 1.63 -20.40
CA ASN A 190 51.71 0.32 -20.40
C ASN A 190 51.52 -0.38 -21.75
#